data_AF-A0ABD5S031-F1
#
_entry.id   AF-A0ABD5S031-F1
#
_cell.length_a   1.000
_cell.length_b   1.000
_cell.length_c   1.000
_cell.angle_alpha   90.00
_cell.angle_beta   90.00
_cell.angle_gamma   90.00
#
_symmetry.space_group_name_H-M   'P 1'
#
loop_
_entity.id
_entity.type
_entity.pdbx_description
1 polymer ?
#
loop_
_entity_poly.entity_id
_entity_poly.type
_entity_poly.pdbx_seq_one_letter_code
_entity_poly.pdbx_strand_id
1 'polypeptide(L)' 'VEVERPPPGPGARILLVDDDTVLLSVLADSDLPSVTQETAIWSAGPPLGSVLGQFIEGGIESILSH' A
#
# COMPACT_ATOMS: atom_id res chain seq x y z
N VAL A 1 -11.12 25.92 4.73
CA VAL A 1 -10.92 24.81 3.78
C VAL A 1 -11.16 23.55 4.57
N GLU A 2 -12.31 22.94 4.37
CA GLU A 2 -12.61 21.66 5.00
C GLU A 2 -11.67 20.63 4.37
N VAL A 3 -10.76 20.09 5.18
CA VAL A 3 -9.88 19.01 4.73
C VAL A 3 -10.75 17.76 4.76
N GLU A 4 -11.32 17.43 3.60
CA GLU A 4 -12.03 16.18 3.40
C GLU A 4 -11.07 15.06 3.77
N ARG A 5 -11.38 14.32 4.84
CA ARG A 5 -10.62 13.11 5.15
C ARG A 5 -10.95 12.13 4.02
N PRO A 6 -9.95 11.55 3.34
CA PRO A 6 -10.24 10.53 2.36
C PRO A 6 -11.09 9.45 3.06
N PRO A 7 -12.15 8.94 2.40
CA PRO A 7 -12.93 7.84 2.93
C PRO A 7 -11.99 6.70 3.35
N PRO A 8 -12.30 5.90 4.40
CA PRO A 8 -11.43 4.82 4.83
C PRO A 8 -11.05 3.98 3.61
N GLY A 9 -9.79 4.09 3.19
CA GLY A 9 -9.36 3.72 1.84
C GLY A 9 -9.62 2.25 1.58
N PRO A 10 -10.56 1.87 0.70
CA PRO A 10 -10.97 0.49 0.64
C PRO A 10 -10.00 -0.28 -0.29
N GLY A 11 -9.29 -1.26 0.27
CA GLY A 11 -8.66 -2.35 -0.51
C GLY A 11 -7.18 -2.22 -0.90
N ALA A 12 -6.41 -1.30 -0.34
CA ALA A 12 -4.96 -1.27 -0.57
C ALA A 12 -4.26 -2.41 0.20
N ARG A 13 -3.52 -3.27 -0.50
CA ARG A 13 -2.68 -4.32 0.09
C ARG A 13 -1.22 -4.04 -0.22
N ILE A 14 -0.38 -4.33 0.76
CA ILE A 14 1.06 -4.19 0.67
C ILE A 14 1.67 -5.53 1.04
N LEU A 15 2.57 -6.04 0.18
CA LEU A 15 3.42 -7.18 0.48
C LEU A 15 4.88 -6.76 0.25
N LEU A 16 5.69 -6.89 1.29
CA LEU A 16 7.13 -6.70 1.27
C LEU A 16 7.80 -8.08 1.36
N VAL A 17 8.74 -8.36 0.46
CA VAL A 17 9.52 -9.60 0.41
C VAL A 17 11.00 -9.25 0.39
N ASP A 18 11.78 -9.90 1.25
CA ASP A 18 13.25 -9.81 1.34
C ASP A 18 13.80 -8.36 1.39
N ASP A 19 13.01 -7.42 1.92
CA ASP A 19 13.32 -5.99 2.06
C ASP A 19 13.69 -5.26 0.75
N ASP A 20 13.44 -5.86 -0.41
CA ASP A 20 13.80 -5.31 -1.72
C ASP A 20 12.75 -5.49 -2.82
N THR A 21 11.65 -6.16 -2.50
CA THR A 21 10.56 -6.46 -3.42
C THR A 21 9.24 -6.04 -2.79
N VAL A 22 8.53 -5.13 -3.45
CA VAL A 22 7.26 -4.58 -2.96
C VAL A 22 6.17 -4.83 -3.99
N LEU A 23 5.05 -5.36 -3.53
CA LEU A 23 3.79 -5.42 -4.25
C LEU A 23 2.80 -4.45 -3.59
N LEU A 24 2.31 -3.51 -4.38
CA LEU A 24 1.22 -2.62 -3.99
C LEU A 24 0.02 -2.98 -4.87
N SER A 25 -1.11 -3.28 -4.25
CA SER A 25 -2.34 -3.57 -4.99
C SER A 25 -3.53 -2.81 -4.42
N VAL A 26 -4.44 -2.42 -5.30
CA VAL A 26 -5.66 -1.69 -4.96
C VAL A 26 -6.81 -2.30 -5.74
N LEU A 27 -7.90 -2.61 -5.04
CA LEU A 27 -9.16 -2.99 -5.69
C LEU A 27 -9.74 -1.77 -6.42
N ALA A 28 -10.09 -1.94 -7.69
CA ALA A 28 -10.83 -0.93 -8.44
C ALA A 28 -12.25 -0.80 -7.86
N ASP A 29 -12.78 0.42 -7.77
CA ASP A 29 -14.15 0.71 -7.26
C ASP A 29 -14.54 -0.11 -6.03
N SER A 30 -13.80 0.11 -4.96
CA SER A 30 -13.86 -0.69 -3.75
C SER A 30 -15.11 -0.44 -2.88
N ASP A 31 -16.02 0.41 -3.36
CA ASP A 31 -17.39 0.60 -2.84
C ASP A 31 -18.41 -0.42 -3.41
N LEU A 32 -18.02 -1.22 -4.41
CA LEU A 32 -18.91 -2.20 -5.05
C LEU A 32 -18.66 -3.63 -4.53
N PRO A 33 -19.66 -4.31 -3.94
CA PRO A 33 -19.49 -5.60 -3.26
C PRO A 33 -19.10 -6.79 -4.17
N SER A 34 -19.06 -6.59 -5.50
CA SER A 34 -18.75 -7.63 -6.48
C SER A 34 -17.52 -7.32 -7.34
N VAL A 35 -16.77 -6.26 -7.06
CA VAL A 35 -15.59 -5.92 -7.87
C VAL A 35 -14.38 -6.75 -7.41
N THR A 36 -13.90 -7.60 -8.31
CA THR A 36 -12.71 -8.43 -8.12
C THR A 36 -11.50 -7.90 -8.90
N GLN A 37 -11.67 -6.81 -9.64
CA GLN A 37 -10.61 -6.25 -10.46
C GLN A 37 -9.62 -5.50 -9.57
N GLU A 38 -8.38 -5.96 -9.58
CA GLU A 38 -7.30 -5.43 -8.76
C GLU A 38 -6.22 -4.86 -9.69
N THR A 39 -5.77 -3.64 -9.42
CA THR A 39 -4.60 -3.05 -10.08
C THR A 39 -3.42 -3.22 -9.15
N ALA A 40 -2.36 -3.86 -9.64
CA ALA A 40 -1.16 -4.14 -8.88
C ALA A 40 0.08 -3.60 -9.58
N ILE A 41 1.01 -3.06 -8.80
CA ILE A 41 2.35 -2.65 -9.23
C ILE A 41 3.35 -3.43 -8.39
N TRP A 42 4.32 -4.06 -9.03
CA TRP A 42 5.48 -4.65 -8.35
C TRP A 42 6.75 -3.86 -8.67
N SER A 43 7.62 -3.70 -7.68
CA SER A 43 9.02 -3.34 -7.92
C SER A 43 9.86 -4.62 -7.97
N ALA A 44 10.63 -4.80 -9.04
CA ALA A 44 11.61 -5.88 -9.15
C ALA A 44 13.01 -5.26 -9.17
N GLY A 45 13.73 -5.37 -8.05
CA GLY A 45 15.14 -5.04 -7.93
C GLY A 45 15.49 -3.96 -6.89
N PRO A 46 16.78 -3.93 -6.46
CA PRO A 46 17.16 -3.36 -5.17
C PRO A 46 16.90 -1.86 -4.97
N PRO A 47 17.16 -0.95 -5.93
CA PRO A 47 17.16 0.47 -5.60
C PRO A 47 15.77 1.01 -5.21
N LEU A 48 14.72 0.55 -5.89
CA LEU A 48 13.36 1.05 -5.65
C LEU A 48 12.68 0.29 -4.51
N GLY A 49 12.80 -1.04 -4.48
CA GLY A 49 12.13 -1.83 -3.47
C GLY A 49 12.69 -1.61 -2.07
N SER A 50 14.01 -1.42 -1.91
CA SER A 50 14.59 -1.11 -0.60
C SER A 50 14.16 0.27 -0.07
N VAL A 51 14.01 1.27 -0.95
CA VAL A 51 13.49 2.58 -0.54
C VAL A 51 12.04 2.46 -0.10
N LEU A 52 11.20 1.75 -0.87
CA LEU A 52 9.80 1.53 -0.51
C LEU A 52 9.65 0.72 0.78
N GLY A 53 10.50 -0.29 1.00
CA GLY A 53 10.56 -1.07 2.24
C GLY A 53 10.77 -0.18 3.47
N GLN A 54 11.78 0.70 3.44
CA GLN A 54 12.04 1.65 4.53
C GLN A 54 10.85 2.56 4.84
N PHE A 55 10.13 3.03 3.80
CA PHE A 55 8.93 3.84 3.99
C PHE A 55 7.79 3.05 4.64
N ILE A 56 7.59 1.79 4.24
CA ILE A 56 6.56 0.91 4.79
C ILE A 56 6.86 0.60 6.26
N GLU A 57 8.09 0.21 6.58
CA GLU A 57 8.53 -0.07 7.94
C GLU A 57 8.33 1.13 8.88
N GLY A 58 8.81 2.31 8.47
CA GLY A 58 8.63 3.52 9.27
C GLY A 58 7.16 3.91 9.46
N GLY A 59 6.30 3.64 8.47
CA GLY A 59 4.86 3.81 8.59
C GLY A 59 4.23 2.87 9.63
N ILE A 60 4.64 1.59 9.62
CA ILE A 60 4.19 0.58 10.59
C ILE A 60 4.65 0.95 12.00
N GLU A 61 5.92 1.32 12.18
CA GLU A 61 6.44 1.76 13.47
C GLU A 61 5.70 2.97 14.02
N SER A 62 5.37 3.94 13.17
CA SER A 62 4.59 5.13 13.55
C SER A 62 3.19 4.77 14.07
N ILE A 63 2.54 3.77 13.46
CA ILE A 63 1.24 3.27 13.92
C ILE A 63 1.36 2.51 15.24
N LEU A 64 2.39 1.66 15.38
CA LEU A 64 2.59 0.81 16.56
C LEU A 64 3.12 1.58 17.78
N SER A 65 3.67 2.77 17.58
CA SER A 65 4.22 3.63 18.64
C SER A 65 3.21 4.61 19.25
N HIS A 66 1.94 4.56 18.82
CA HIS A 66 0.79 5.28 19.39
C HIS A 66 -0.19 4.33 20.08
#